data_AF-A0A2B4R8U4-F1
#
_entry.id   AF-A0A2B4R8U4-F1
#
_cell.length_a   1.000
_cell.length_b   1.000
_cell.length_c   1.000
_cell.angle_alpha   90.00
_cell.angle_beta   90.00
_cell.angle_gamma   90.00
#
_symmetry.space_group_name_H-M   'P 1'
#
loop_
_entity.id
_entity.type
_entity.pdbx_description
1 polymer ?
#
loop_
_entity_poly.entity_id
_entity_poly.type
_entity_poly.pdbx_seq_one_letter_code
_entity_poly.pdbx_strand_id
1 'polypeptide(L)'
;MKDSLAYRGDDQEHANFYANQQPVTSGSGKPQFKQGTPSDDELEHLASNLGDAWKTLGRRLRIKDPKLEEIRQSNEVLSEKGYQMLRHWKGVKGSDATYQILGQALQHVLVNLRELAEEFCYEQQ
;
A
#
# COMPACT_ATOMS: atom_id res chain seq x y z
N MET A 1 9.96 11.13 71.54
CA MET A 1 8.77 11.66 70.85
C MET A 1 8.70 11.01 69.48
N LYS A 2 7.70 10.14 69.33
CA LYS A 2 7.19 9.44 68.14
C LYS A 2 8.21 8.61 67.35
N ASP A 3 8.34 7.30 67.61
CA ASP A 3 7.38 6.19 67.37
C ASP A 3 7.47 5.62 65.95
N SER A 4 7.49 4.28 65.93
CA SER A 4 6.78 3.44 64.97
C SER A 4 7.33 3.33 63.55
N LEU A 5 7.41 2.15 62.90
CA LEU A 5 6.99 0.80 63.21
C LEU A 5 7.81 -0.15 62.32
N ALA A 6 8.02 -1.36 62.82
CA ALA A 6 8.39 -2.51 62.03
C ALA A 6 7.35 -2.75 60.93
N TYR A 7 7.80 -2.99 59.70
CA TYR A 7 7.00 -3.67 58.69
C TYR A 7 7.65 -5.00 58.35
N ARG A 8 7.22 -6.02 59.11
CA ARG A 8 7.13 -7.40 58.67
C ARG A 8 5.84 -7.49 57.86
N GLY A 9 5.95 -7.77 56.57
CA GLY A 9 4.83 -7.96 55.66
C GLY A 9 5.18 -9.08 54.69
N ASP A 10 4.81 -10.29 55.08
CA ASP A 10 4.65 -11.44 54.19
C ASP A 10 3.48 -11.12 53.23
N ASP A 11 3.77 -10.68 52.00
CA ASP A 11 2.76 -10.57 50.94
C ASP A 11 3.29 -11.21 49.65
N GLN A 12 3.01 -12.51 49.56
CA GLN A 12 3.05 -13.32 48.35
C GLN A 12 1.94 -12.84 47.39
N GLU A 13 2.08 -11.68 46.76
CA GLU A 13 1.19 -11.26 45.65
C GLU A 13 1.85 -10.32 44.63
N HIS A 14 3.19 -10.33 44.50
CA HIS A 14 3.88 -9.48 43.51
C HIS A 14 4.59 -10.23 42.37
N ALA A 15 4.41 -11.55 42.27
CA ALA A 15 4.95 -12.33 41.15
C ALA A 15 4.01 -12.36 39.92
N ASN A 16 2.73 -12.01 40.06
CA ASN A 16 1.76 -12.08 38.95
C ASN A 16 1.50 -10.74 38.25
N PHE A 17 2.06 -9.62 38.74
CA PHE A 17 1.96 -8.33 38.03
C PHE A 17 2.96 -8.23 36.88
N TYR A 18 4.14 -8.88 37.00
CA TYR A 18 5.17 -8.90 35.95
C TYR A 18 5.03 -10.04 34.94
N ALA A 19 4.09 -10.98 35.14
CA ALA A 19 3.70 -11.95 34.10
C ALA A 19 2.67 -11.39 33.11
N ASN A 20 2.07 -10.23 33.40
CA ASN A 20 1.10 -9.54 32.53
C ASN A 20 1.59 -8.15 32.06
N GLN A 21 2.90 -7.87 32.18
CA GLN A 21 3.57 -6.76 31.50
C GLN A 21 4.35 -7.22 30.25
N GLN A 22 3.94 -8.32 29.63
CA GLN A 22 3.97 -8.29 28.17
C GLN A 22 2.94 -7.24 27.74
N PRO A 23 3.26 -6.33 26.81
CA PRO A 23 2.21 -5.60 26.13
C PRO A 23 1.33 -6.64 25.40
N VAL A 24 0.24 -7.07 26.02
CA VAL A 24 -0.89 -7.66 25.31
C VAL A 24 -1.70 -6.51 24.74
N THR A 25 -1.17 -5.98 23.64
CA THR A 25 -1.84 -5.27 22.54
C THR A 25 -0.76 -4.62 21.69
N SER A 26 -1.03 -4.46 20.39
CA SER A 26 -0.21 -3.79 19.37
C SER A 26 0.72 -4.76 18.63
N GLY A 27 0.35 -5.34 17.48
CA GLY A 27 -0.38 -4.75 16.36
C GLY A 27 0.63 -4.23 15.36
N SER A 28 0.72 -4.86 14.18
CA SER A 28 1.31 -4.34 12.94
C SER A 28 1.24 -5.44 11.87
N GLY A 29 0.05 -5.95 11.56
CA GLY A 29 -0.13 -6.59 10.25
C GLY A 29 0.08 -5.48 9.23
N LYS A 30 1.31 -5.28 8.73
CA LYS A 30 1.52 -4.38 7.61
C LYS A 30 0.54 -4.83 6.52
N PRO A 31 -0.25 -3.91 5.95
CA PRO A 31 -1.20 -4.31 4.91
C PRO A 31 -0.40 -5.07 3.84
N GLN A 32 -0.86 -6.27 3.49
CA GLN A 32 -0.18 -7.15 2.54
C GLN A 32 -0.70 -6.86 1.14
N PHE A 33 0.22 -6.75 0.17
CA PHE A 33 -0.17 -6.63 -1.22
C PHE A 33 -0.78 -7.95 -1.71
N LYS A 34 -1.81 -7.85 -2.56
CA LYS A 34 -2.34 -8.99 -3.30
C LYS A 34 -1.22 -9.69 -4.06
N GLN A 35 -1.29 -11.01 -4.13
CA GLN A 35 -0.33 -11.80 -4.91
C GLN A 35 -0.69 -11.81 -6.40
N GLY A 36 0.32 -11.94 -7.26
CA GLY A 36 0.14 -12.05 -8.71
C GLY A 36 0.04 -10.70 -9.44
N THR A 37 -0.58 -10.74 -10.63
CA THR A 37 -0.71 -9.60 -11.53
C THR A 37 -2.17 -9.13 -11.61
N PRO A 38 -2.44 -7.82 -11.72
CA PRO A 38 -3.81 -7.31 -11.88
C PRO A 38 -4.45 -7.80 -13.17
N SER A 39 -5.74 -8.10 -13.11
CA SER A 39 -6.57 -8.40 -14.28
C SER A 39 -6.81 -7.15 -15.13
N ASP A 40 -7.24 -7.33 -16.38
CA ASP A 40 -7.48 -6.18 -17.27
C ASP A 40 -8.66 -5.32 -16.77
N ASP A 41 -9.71 -5.95 -16.23
CA ASP A 41 -10.86 -5.25 -15.62
C ASP A 41 -10.45 -4.40 -14.41
N GLU A 42 -9.55 -4.94 -13.57
CA GLU A 42 -8.97 -4.19 -12.46
C GLU A 42 -8.15 -2.98 -12.95
N LEU A 43 -7.37 -3.14 -14.02
CA LEU A 43 -6.62 -2.03 -14.59
C LEU A 43 -7.53 -0.96 -15.19
N GLU A 44 -8.66 -1.33 -15.80
CA GLU A 44 -9.65 -0.39 -16.34
C GLU A 44 -10.33 0.41 -15.23
N HIS A 45 -10.74 -0.27 -14.15
CA HIS A 45 -11.35 0.41 -13.00
C HIS A 45 -10.33 1.30 -12.27
N LEU A 46 -9.07 0.87 -12.14
CA LEU A 46 -8.00 1.71 -11.61
C LEU A 46 -7.78 2.94 -12.49
N ALA A 47 -7.71 2.76 -13.81
CA ALA A 47 -7.46 3.84 -14.76
C ALA A 47 -8.51 4.95 -14.72
N SER A 48 -9.77 4.57 -14.49
CA SER A 48 -10.88 5.51 -14.31
C SER A 48 -10.69 6.44 -13.12
N ASN A 49 -9.93 6.01 -12.11
CA ASN A 49 -9.64 6.77 -10.90
C ASN A 49 -8.27 7.49 -10.92
N LEU A 50 -7.41 7.25 -11.93
CA LEU A 50 -6.09 7.88 -12.01
C LEU A 50 -6.13 9.36 -12.38
N GLY A 51 -7.16 9.81 -13.12
CA GLY A 51 -7.22 11.17 -13.67
C GLY A 51 -5.96 11.53 -14.45
N ASP A 52 -5.38 12.70 -14.20
CA ASP A 52 -4.12 13.16 -14.84
C ASP A 52 -2.84 12.51 -14.29
N ALA A 53 -2.92 11.77 -13.18
CA ALA A 53 -1.75 11.17 -12.53
C ALA A 53 -1.17 9.99 -13.33
N TRP A 54 -1.89 9.49 -14.34
CA TRP A 54 -1.48 8.34 -15.17
C TRP A 54 -0.09 8.51 -15.79
N LYS A 55 0.30 9.72 -16.22
CA LYS A 55 1.65 9.97 -16.76
C LYS A 55 2.72 9.81 -15.71
N THR A 56 2.50 10.38 -14.53
CA THR A 56 3.44 10.30 -13.42
C THR A 56 3.58 8.87 -12.94
N LEU A 57 2.47 8.15 -12.86
CA LEU A 57 2.46 6.72 -12.55
C LEU A 57 3.24 5.92 -13.60
N GLY A 58 2.99 6.13 -14.89
CA GLY A 58 3.70 5.45 -15.97
C GLY A 58 5.23 5.63 -15.90
N ARG A 59 5.70 6.83 -15.53
CA ARG A 59 7.14 7.08 -15.28
C ARG A 59 7.68 6.28 -14.10
N ARG A 60 6.90 6.16 -13.01
CA ARG A 60 7.29 5.33 -11.85
C ARG A 60 7.32 3.84 -12.19
N LEU A 61 6.41 3.41 -13.07
CA LEU A 61 6.37 2.07 -13.64
C LEU A 61 7.45 1.81 -14.71
N ARG A 62 8.37 2.77 -14.92
CA ARG A 62 9.48 2.71 -15.89
C ARG A 62 9.06 2.61 -17.35
N ILE A 63 7.87 3.09 -17.70
CA ILE A 63 7.50 3.31 -19.10
C ILE A 63 8.29 4.50 -19.63
N LYS A 64 8.83 4.37 -20.85
CA LYS A 64 9.61 5.42 -21.51
C LYS A 64 8.70 6.60 -21.88
N ASP A 65 9.19 7.83 -21.69
CA ASP A 65 8.44 9.06 -22.02
C ASP A 65 7.88 9.10 -23.45
N PRO A 66 8.59 8.65 -24.51
CA PRO A 66 8.02 8.62 -25.86
C PRO A 66 6.73 7.81 -25.95
N LYS A 67 6.62 6.69 -25.21
CA LYS A 67 5.41 5.87 -25.20
C LYS A 67 4.27 6.54 -24.43
N LEU A 68 4.58 7.27 -23.36
CA LEU A 68 3.59 8.04 -22.62
C LEU A 68 3.05 9.21 -23.46
N GLU A 69 3.88 9.86 -24.26
CA GLU A 69 3.42 10.91 -25.18
C GLU A 69 2.60 10.35 -26.34
N GLU A 70 2.98 9.18 -26.88
CA GLU A 70 2.17 8.45 -27.87
C GLU A 70 0.75 8.18 -27.33
N ILE A 71 0.64 7.58 -26.13
CA ILE A 71 -0.66 7.29 -25.50
C ILE A 71 -1.46 8.58 -25.26
N ARG A 72 -0.78 9.67 -24.90
CA ARG A 72 -1.42 10.97 -24.68
C ARG A 72 -2.01 11.54 -25.97
N GLN A 73 -1.36 11.32 -27.10
CA GLN A 73 -1.79 11.83 -28.41
C GLN A 73 -2.85 10.93 -29.06
N SER A 74 -2.75 9.62 -28.86
CA SER A 74 -3.67 8.64 -29.48
C SER A 74 -5.05 8.57 -28.83
N ASN A 75 -5.21 9.10 -27.62
CA ASN A 75 -6.46 9.01 -26.87
C ASN A 75 -6.85 10.41 -26.38
N GLU A 76 -8.15 10.71 -26.34
CA GLU A 76 -8.64 11.97 -25.76
C GLU A 76 -9.01 11.81 -24.29
N VAL A 77 -9.69 10.70 -23.96
CA VAL A 77 -10.21 10.39 -22.63
C VAL A 77 -9.09 10.00 -21.66
N LEU A 78 -9.12 10.57 -20.44
CA LEU A 78 -8.10 10.32 -19.41
C LEU A 78 -8.11 8.88 -18.89
N SER A 79 -9.28 8.30 -18.67
CA SER A 79 -9.41 6.90 -18.25
C SER A 79 -8.80 5.96 -19.29
N GLU A 80 -9.07 6.17 -20.58
CA GLU A 80 -8.48 5.37 -21.65
C GLU A 80 -6.95 5.50 -21.71
N LYS A 81 -6.41 6.71 -21.52
CA LYS A 81 -4.95 6.92 -21.41
C LYS A 81 -4.34 6.12 -20.27
N GLY A 82 -4.98 6.17 -19.10
CA GLY A 82 -4.57 5.40 -17.93
C GLY A 82 -4.59 3.91 -18.20
N TYR A 83 -5.65 3.41 -18.83
CA TYR A 83 -5.83 2.00 -19.12
C TYR A 83 -4.79 1.50 -20.13
N GLN A 84 -4.58 2.21 -21.24
CA GLN A 84 -3.56 1.86 -22.23
C GLN A 84 -2.15 1.90 -21.63
N MET A 85 -1.87 2.84 -20.73
CA MET A 85 -0.59 2.92 -20.01
C MET A 85 -0.40 1.69 -19.10
N LEU A 86 -1.40 1.34 -18.30
CA LEU A 86 -1.34 0.18 -17.40
C LEU A 86 -1.23 -1.14 -18.17
N ARG A 87 -1.99 -1.28 -19.26
CA ARG A 87 -1.95 -2.45 -20.14
C ARG A 87 -0.59 -2.60 -20.83
N HIS A 88 0.00 -1.48 -21.25
CA HIS A 88 1.37 -1.46 -21.77
C HIS A 88 2.40 -1.87 -20.71
N TRP A 89 2.31 -1.32 -19.49
CA TRP A 89 3.17 -1.72 -18.38
C TRP A 89 3.08 -3.22 -18.10
N LYS A 90 1.87 -3.76 -18.00
CA LYS A 90 1.62 -5.20 -17.80
C LYS A 90 2.21 -6.03 -18.93
N GLY A 91 2.03 -5.61 -20.19
CA GLY A 91 2.61 -6.30 -21.35
C GLY A 91 4.14 -6.31 -21.37
N VAL A 92 4.78 -5.20 -20.97
CA VAL A 92 6.25 -5.09 -20.95
C VAL A 92 6.87 -5.87 -19.78
N LYS A 93 6.22 -5.88 -18.61
CA LYS A 93 6.72 -6.61 -17.42
C LYS A 93 6.29 -8.07 -17.36
N GLY A 94 5.20 -8.45 -18.03
CA GLY A 94 4.65 -9.80 -17.98
C GLY A 94 4.35 -10.22 -16.54
N SER A 95 4.93 -11.35 -16.11
CA SER A 95 4.74 -11.90 -14.76
C SER A 95 5.28 -11.00 -13.63
N ASP A 96 6.19 -10.08 -13.94
CA ASP A 96 6.72 -9.12 -12.96
C ASP A 96 5.77 -7.92 -12.74
N ALA A 97 4.66 -7.84 -13.46
CA ALA A 97 3.67 -6.77 -13.32
C ALA A 97 2.80 -6.97 -12.08
N THR A 98 3.41 -7.03 -10.89
CA THR A 98 2.72 -7.40 -9.66
C THR A 98 1.99 -6.23 -8.99
N TYR A 99 0.97 -6.55 -8.19
CA TYR A 99 0.28 -5.55 -7.34
C TYR A 99 1.24 -4.81 -6.41
N GLN A 100 2.31 -5.45 -5.97
CA GLN A 100 3.33 -4.81 -5.15
C GLN A 100 4.00 -3.65 -5.90
N ILE A 101 4.42 -3.86 -7.15
CA ILE A 101 5.07 -2.80 -7.94
C ILE A 101 4.07 -1.68 -8.24
N LEU A 102 2.84 -2.04 -8.59
CA LEU A 102 1.77 -1.08 -8.86
C LEU A 102 1.43 -0.24 -7.63
N GLY A 103 1.21 -0.89 -6.49
CA GLY A 103 0.88 -0.26 -5.22
C GLY A 103 2.00 0.65 -4.72
N GLN A 104 3.26 0.24 -4.83
CA GLN A 104 4.40 1.10 -4.50
C GLN A 104 4.49 2.34 -5.42
N ALA A 105 4.19 2.17 -6.70
CA ALA A 105 4.20 3.28 -7.66
C ALA A 105 3.05 4.27 -7.39
N LEU A 106 1.86 3.78 -7.03
CA LEU A 106 0.70 4.60 -6.66
C LEU A 106 0.94 5.40 -5.37
N GLN A 107 1.58 4.78 -4.37
CA GLN A 107 1.92 5.43 -3.09
C GLN A 107 3.08 6.42 -3.19
N HIS A 108 3.81 6.42 -4.30
CA HIS A 108 4.94 7.30 -4.48
C HIS A 108 4.51 8.76 -4.32
N VAL A 109 5.33 9.58 -3.65
CA VAL A 109 5.04 10.98 -3.29
C VAL A 109 4.63 11.90 -4.46
N LEU A 110 4.95 11.49 -5.69
CA LEU A 110 4.61 12.24 -6.92
C LEU A 110 3.27 11.81 -7.53
N VAL A 111 2.84 10.59 -7.26
CA VAL A 111 1.54 10.07 -7.69
C VAL A 111 0.51 10.36 -6.60
N ASN A 112 0.88 10.12 -5.34
CA ASN A 112 0.09 10.40 -4.13
C ASN A 112 -1.34 9.81 -4.17
N LEU A 113 -1.50 8.64 -4.79
CA LEU A 113 -2.75 7.90 -4.85
C LEU A 113 -2.72 6.72 -3.86
N ARG A 114 -2.45 7.03 -2.59
CA ARG A 114 -2.32 6.02 -1.54
C ARG A 114 -3.64 5.31 -1.26
N GLU A 115 -4.73 6.06 -1.18
CA GLU A 115 -6.08 5.51 -0.98
C GLU A 115 -6.41 4.51 -2.08
N LEU A 116 -6.12 4.89 -3.34
CA LEU A 116 -6.31 4.00 -4.48
C LEU A 116 -5.40 2.77 -4.40
N ALA A 117 -4.16 2.92 -3.95
CA ALA A 117 -3.28 1.77 -3.72
C ALA A 117 -3.84 0.83 -2.66
N GLU A 118 -4.33 1.36 -1.54
CA GLU A 118 -4.95 0.64 -0.42
C GLU A 118 -6.19 -0.13 -0.86
N GLU A 119 -7.06 0.51 -1.65
CA GLU A 119 -8.26 -0.12 -2.20
C GLU A 119 -7.92 -1.24 -3.20
N PHE A 120 -7.00 -0.97 -4.13
CA PHE A 120 -6.75 -1.86 -5.26
C PHE A 120 -5.70 -2.93 -5.03
N CYS A 121 -4.58 -2.57 -4.40
CA CYS A 121 -3.37 -3.40 -4.40
C CYS A 121 -3.23 -4.24 -3.13
N TYR A 122 -4.00 -3.96 -2.08
CA TYR A 122 -3.93 -4.70 -0.82
C TYR A 122 -5.05 -5.72 -0.69
N GLU A 123 -4.77 -6.78 0.07
CA GLU A 123 -5.78 -7.75 0.44
C GLU A 123 -6.73 -7.12 1.46
N GLN A 124 -8.02 -7.08 1.13
CA GLN A 124 -9.06 -6.70 2.07
C GLN A 124 -9.28 -7.89 3.01
N GLN A 125 -9.04 -7.71 4.32
CA GLN A 125 -9.28 -8.72 5.36
C GLN A 125 -10.77 -8.86 5.69
#